data_AF-A0A934AP41-F1
#
_entry.id   AF-A0A934AP41-F1
#
_cell.length_a   1.000
_cell.length_b   1.000
_cell.length_c   1.000
_cell.angle_alpha   90.00
_cell.angle_beta   90.00
_cell.angle_gamma   90.00
#
_symmetry.space_group_name_H-M   'P 1'
#
loop_
_entity.id
_entity.type
_entity.pdbx_description
1 polymer ?
#
loop_
_entity_poly.entity_id
_entity_poly.type
_entity_poly.pdbx_seq_one_letter_code
_entity_poly.pdbx_strand_id
1 'polypeptide(L)'
;MRVWYYAIEEDIEQWETKGRDDILEWVAYLPLGEDSFFYDIWLDPKIGEDVQRCPWRRKLPKKDMYVCRIHDVKPRHCREYPISQQHAEETGCKGFD
;
A
#
# COMPACT_ATOMS: atom_id res chain seq x y z
N MET A 1 -7.35 -8.76 12.06
CA MET A 1 -8.40 -8.03 11.32
C MET A 1 -7.71 -7.41 10.12
N ARG A 2 -8.07 -7.84 8.90
CA ARG A 2 -7.44 -7.39 7.66
C ARG A 2 -7.85 -5.93 7.43
N VAL A 3 -6.88 -5.02 7.40
CA VAL A 3 -7.10 -3.67 6.87
C VAL A 3 -6.97 -3.82 5.37
N TRP A 4 -8.08 -3.67 4.64
CA TRP A 4 -8.11 -3.88 3.19
C TRP A 4 -7.35 -2.75 2.50
N TYR A 5 -6.05 -2.96 2.28
CA TYR A 5 -5.24 -2.12 1.41
C TYR A 5 -5.45 -2.63 -0.02
N TYR A 6 -5.99 -1.78 -0.89
CA TYR A 6 -6.16 -2.13 -2.30
C TYR A 6 -5.56 -1.05 -3.20
N ALA A 7 -5.13 -1.47 -4.38
CA ALA A 7 -4.86 -0.58 -5.50
C ALA A 7 -6.10 -0.47 -6.40
N ILE A 8 -6.27 0.69 -7.02
CA ILE A 8 -7.21 0.84 -8.14
C ILE A 8 -6.47 0.61 -9.45
N GLU A 9 -7.21 0.42 -10.54
CA GLU A 9 -6.66 0.17 -11.87
C GLU A 9 -5.65 1.24 -12.29
N GLU A 10 -5.92 2.51 -12.00
CA GLU A 10 -5.03 3.62 -12.31
C GLU A 10 -3.69 3.56 -11.55
N ASP A 11 -3.66 2.94 -10.36
CA ASP A 11 -2.40 2.73 -9.64
C ASP A 11 -1.57 1.62 -10.34
N ILE A 12 -2.23 0.57 -10.87
CA ILE A 12 -1.60 -0.52 -11.62
C ILE A 12 -1.04 0.00 -12.95
N GLU A 13 -1.87 0.69 -13.74
CA GLU A 13 -1.46 1.28 -15.02
C GLU A 13 -0.26 2.23 -14.85
N GLN A 14 -0.25 3.01 -13.76
CA GLN A 14 0.86 3.87 -13.42
C GLN A 14 2.16 3.08 -13.19
N TRP A 15 2.10 1.97 -12.46
CA TRP A 15 3.28 1.15 -12.17
C TRP A 15 3.78 0.42 -13.41
N GLU A 16 2.88 -0.13 -14.23
CA GLU A 16 3.21 -0.76 -15.51
C GLU A 16 3.87 0.24 -16.47
N THR A 17 3.25 1.41 -16.66
CA THR A 17 3.77 2.46 -17.56
C THR A 17 5.15 2.97 -17.14
N LYS A 18 5.42 2.97 -15.84
CA LYS A 18 6.72 3.40 -15.28
C LYS A 18 7.73 2.27 -15.13
N GLY A 19 7.40 1.04 -15.54
CA GLY A 19 8.27 -0.14 -15.40
C GLY A 19 8.62 -0.45 -13.95
N ARG A 20 7.67 -0.28 -13.03
CA ARG A 20 7.84 -0.52 -11.59
C ARG A 20 7.46 -1.95 -11.23
N ASP A 21 8.14 -2.90 -11.86
CA ASP A 21 7.99 -4.34 -11.60
C ASP A 21 8.25 -4.66 -10.11
N ASP A 22 9.16 -3.89 -9.49
CA ASP A 22 9.44 -4.00 -8.05
C ASP A 22 8.22 -3.70 -7.17
N ILE A 23 7.25 -2.89 -7.64
CA ILE A 23 5.97 -2.66 -6.95
C ILE A 23 4.95 -3.73 -7.35
N LEU A 24 4.87 -4.05 -8.64
CA LEU A 24 3.90 -5.02 -9.19
C LEU A 24 4.06 -6.41 -8.57
N GLU A 25 5.28 -6.83 -8.21
CA GLU A 25 5.54 -8.07 -7.47
C GLU A 25 4.79 -8.16 -6.13
N TRP A 26 4.37 -7.04 -5.55
CA TRP A 26 3.66 -6.98 -4.26
C TRP A 26 2.14 -6.89 -4.42
N VAL A 27 1.63 -7.05 -5.64
CA VAL A 27 0.20 -6.99 -5.98
C VAL A 27 -0.34 -8.39 -6.19
N ALA A 28 -1.45 -8.72 -5.54
CA ALA A 28 -2.20 -9.94 -5.80
C ALA A 28 -3.53 -9.62 -6.49
N TYR A 29 -3.84 -10.42 -7.51
CA TYR A 29 -5.09 -10.36 -8.26
C TYR A 29 -6.04 -11.36 -7.64
N LEU A 30 -6.99 -10.88 -6.85
CA LEU A 30 -7.90 -11.75 -6.12
C LEU A 30 -9.30 -11.70 -6.74
N PRO A 31 -9.87 -12.85 -7.17
CA PRO A 31 -11.21 -12.89 -7.74
C PRO A 31 -12.27 -12.61 -6.66
N LEU A 32 -13.26 -11.78 -7.00
CA LEU A 32 -14.46 -11.48 -6.21
C LEU A 32 -15.72 -12.14 -6.77
N GLY A 33 -15.61 -12.77 -7.94
CA GLY A 33 -16.71 -13.42 -8.65
C GLY A 33 -16.20 -14.00 -9.98
N GLU A 34 -17.13 -14.43 -10.84
CA GLU A 34 -16.79 -15.00 -12.15
C GLU A 34 -16.05 -14.01 -13.05
N ASP A 35 -16.42 -12.72 -13.00
CA ASP A 35 -15.90 -11.68 -13.90
C ASP A 35 -15.34 -10.45 -13.15
N SER A 36 -15.07 -10.55 -11.85
CA SER A 36 -14.55 -9.44 -11.05
C SER A 36 -13.36 -9.84 -10.20
N PHE A 37 -12.43 -8.92 -10.06
CA PHE A 37 -11.25 -9.07 -9.23
C PHE A 37 -10.94 -7.75 -8.53
N PHE A 38 -10.08 -7.80 -7.51
CA PHE A 38 -9.48 -6.62 -6.92
C PHE A 38 -7.98 -6.80 -6.78
N TYR A 39 -7.28 -5.67 -6.75
CA TYR A 39 -5.84 -5.60 -6.54
C TYR A 39 -5.55 -5.46 -5.06
N ASP A 40 -5.25 -6.57 -4.41
CA ASP A 40 -4.77 -6.59 -3.04
C ASP A 40 -3.29 -6.22 -3.02
N ILE A 41 -2.87 -5.38 -2.08
CA ILE A 41 -1.51 -4.83 -2.08
C ILE A 41 -0.76 -5.02 -0.78
N TRP A 42 0.55 -5.14 -0.99
CA TRP A 42 1.58 -5.38 0.02
C TRP A 42 1.59 -6.82 0.53
N LEU A 43 1.31 -7.78 -0.34
CA LEU A 43 1.57 -9.18 -0.08
C LEU A 43 3.05 -9.47 -0.31
N ASP A 44 3.66 -10.25 0.59
CA ASP A 44 5.06 -10.66 0.43
C ASP A 44 5.19 -11.53 -0.83
N PRO A 45 6.01 -11.13 -1.82
CA PRO A 45 6.12 -11.84 -3.10
C PRO A 45 6.65 -13.27 -2.97
N LYS A 46 7.30 -13.62 -1.85
CA LYS A 46 7.90 -14.95 -1.64
C LYS A 46 6.92 -15.95 -1.07
N ILE A 47 5.98 -15.50 -0.25
CA ILE A 47 5.06 -16.38 0.50
C ILE A 47 3.59 -16.12 0.19
N GLY A 48 3.25 -15.00 -0.45
CA GLY A 48 1.88 -14.66 -0.83
C GLY A 48 1.00 -14.24 0.34
N GLU A 49 1.58 -13.72 1.41
CA GLU A 49 0.88 -13.39 2.67
C GLU A 49 1.00 -11.90 3.02
N ASP A 50 0.07 -11.42 3.84
CA ASP A 50 0.06 -10.04 4.32
C ASP A 50 1.32 -9.70 5.12
N VAL A 51 1.96 -8.57 4.80
CA VAL A 51 3.08 -8.06 5.59
C VAL A 51 2.62 -7.26 6.81
N GLN A 52 3.26 -7.51 7.96
CA GLN A 52 3.02 -6.73 9.18
C GLN A 52 3.50 -5.28 9.09
N ARG A 53 4.36 -4.96 8.13
CA ARG A 53 4.89 -3.61 7.91
C ARG A 53 5.01 -3.34 6.42
N CYS A 54 4.48 -2.18 6.00
CA CYS A 54 4.62 -1.70 4.63
C CYS A 54 6.09 -1.79 4.13
N PRO A 55 6.35 -2.47 3.00
CA PRO A 55 7.70 -2.73 2.48
C PRO A 55 8.38 -1.45 1.94
N TRP A 56 7.58 -0.42 1.69
CA TRP A 56 8.03 0.87 1.18
C TRP A 56 8.37 1.87 2.29
N ARG A 57 7.95 1.61 3.54
CA ARG A 57 8.17 2.52 4.68
C ARG A 57 9.55 2.31 5.31
N ARG A 58 10.45 3.28 5.17
CA ARG A 58 11.79 3.27 5.76
C ARG A 58 11.93 4.32 6.86
N LYS A 59 12.55 3.96 7.99
CA LYS A 59 12.89 4.91 9.06
C LYS A 59 14.19 5.63 8.67
N LEU A 60 14.25 6.94 8.82
CA LEU A 60 15.49 7.68 8.59
C LEU A 60 16.49 7.40 9.71
N PRO A 61 17.78 7.17 9.40
CA PRO A 61 18.79 6.95 10.43
C PRO A 61 18.85 8.12 11.40
N LYS A 62 18.88 7.81 12.71
CA LYS A 62 18.99 8.78 13.82
C LYS A 62 17.86 9.82 13.90
N LYS A 63 16.75 9.62 13.20
CA LYS A 63 15.57 10.51 13.27
C LYS A 63 14.33 9.69 13.54
N ASP A 64 13.37 10.24 14.28
CA ASP A 64 12.05 9.61 14.44
C ASP A 64 11.11 9.99 13.28
N MET A 65 11.61 9.82 12.06
CA MET A 65 10.89 10.13 10.84
C MET A 65 10.90 8.93 9.89
N TYR A 66 9.84 8.79 9.11
CA TYR A 66 9.69 7.77 8.10
C TYR A 66 9.56 8.39 6.71
N VAL A 67 10.11 7.70 5.72
CA VAL A 67 9.96 8.02 4.30
C VAL A 67 9.34 6.83 3.56
N CYS A 68 8.56 7.13 2.53
CA CYS A 68 8.02 6.14 1.62
C CYS A 68 8.91 6.08 0.38
N ARG A 69 9.44 4.90 0.04
CA ARG A 69 10.33 4.73 -1.12
C ARG A 69 9.62 4.86 -2.47
N ILE A 70 8.29 4.82 -2.48
CA ILE A 70 7.45 4.96 -3.67
C ILE A 70 6.64 6.24 -3.63
N HIS A 71 7.16 7.30 -2.99
CA HIS A 71 6.41 8.50 -2.66
C HIS A 71 5.69 9.12 -3.88
N ASP A 72 6.35 9.13 -5.04
CA ASP A 72 5.88 9.68 -6.31
C ASP A 72 4.84 8.83 -7.03
N VAL A 73 4.72 7.55 -6.67
CA VAL A 73 3.81 6.56 -7.28
C VAL A 73 3.03 5.78 -6.22
N LYS A 74 2.80 6.39 -5.05
CA LYS A 74 2.00 5.77 -4.00
C LYS A 74 0.62 5.43 -4.57
N PRO A 75 0.02 4.28 -4.23
CA PRO A 75 -1.36 4.03 -4.62
C PRO A 75 -2.30 5.04 -3.97
N ARG A 76 -3.50 5.22 -4.55
CA ARG A 76 -4.52 6.16 -4.08
C ARG A 76 -4.81 5.98 -2.60
N HIS A 77 -5.03 4.74 -2.17
CA HIS A 77 -5.28 4.41 -0.76
C HIS A 77 -4.20 4.98 0.17
N CYS A 78 -2.93 4.91 -0.23
CA CYS A 78 -1.80 5.44 0.55
C CYS A 78 -1.64 6.97 0.46
N ARG A 79 -2.16 7.62 -0.59
CA ARG A 79 -2.17 9.09 -0.73
C ARG A 79 -3.28 9.71 0.13
N GLU A 80 -4.41 9.02 0.26
CA GLU A 80 -5.58 9.47 1.01
C GLU A 80 -5.49 9.15 2.51
N TYR A 81 -4.52 8.34 2.93
CA TYR A 81 -4.36 7.99 4.33
C TYR A 81 -3.67 9.10 5.15
N PRO A 82 -4.18 9.47 6.34
CA PRO A 82 -5.48 9.06 6.89
C PRO A 82 -6.62 9.88 6.26
N ILE A 83 -7.75 9.23 6.02
CA ILE A 83 -8.91 9.84 5.31
C ILE A 83 -9.69 10.81 6.23
N SER A 84 -9.57 10.63 7.55
CA SER A 84 -10.15 11.50 8.58
C SER A 84 -9.33 11.44 9.86
N GLN A 85 -9.57 12.39 10.78
CA GLN A 85 -9.02 12.34 12.14
C GLN A 85 -9.41 11.04 12.86
N GLN A 86 -10.69 10.68 12.81
CA GLN A 86 -11.18 9.44 13.43
C GLN A 86 -10.45 8.22 12.87
N HIS A 87 -10.26 8.13 11.55
CA HIS A 87 -9.51 7.05 10.93
C HIS A 87 -8.04 7.04 11.40
N ALA A 88 -7.42 8.22 11.54
CA ALA A 88 -6.07 8.35 12.07
C ALA A 88 -5.96 7.79 13.49
N GLU A 89 -6.91 8.13 14.37
CA GLU A 89 -6.96 7.64 15.76
C GLU A 89 -7.19 6.12 15.83
N GLU A 90 -8.17 5.62 15.07
CA GLU A 90 -8.52 4.18 15.01
C GLU A 90 -7.37 3.31 14.50
N THR A 91 -6.51 3.85 13.65
CA THR A 91 -5.36 3.14 13.06
C THR A 91 -4.02 3.48 13.73
N GLY A 92 -4.01 4.35 14.74
CA GLY A 92 -2.79 4.75 15.45
C GLY A 92 -1.80 5.54 14.58
N CYS A 93 -2.31 6.39 13.68
CA CYS A 93 -1.49 7.25 12.83
C CYS A 93 -0.81 8.36 13.65
N LYS A 94 0.48 8.18 13.95
CA LYS A 94 1.32 9.17 14.65
C LYS A 94 1.46 10.53 13.98
N GLY A 95 1.03 10.67 12.72
CA GLY A 95 1.04 11.96 12.01
C GLY A 95 -0.07 12.90 12.45
N PHE A 96 -1.00 12.42 13.28
CA PHE A 96 -2.16 13.17 13.77
C PHE A 96 -2.07 13.46 15.28
N ASP A 97 -0.95 13.13 15.93
CA ASP A 97 -0.66 13.46 17.33
C ASP A 97 -0.24 14.93 17.51
#